data_AF-A0A1L3ZGV2-F1
#
_entry.id   AF-A0A1L3ZGV2-F1
#
_cell.length_a   1.000
_cell.length_b   1.000
_cell.length_c   1.000
_cell.angle_alpha   90.00
_cell.angle_beta   90.00
_cell.angle_gamma   90.00
#
_symmetry.space_group_name_H-M   'P 1'
#
loop_
_entity.id
_entity.type
_entity.pdbx_description
1 polymer ?
#
loop_
_entity_poly.entity_id
_entity_poly.type
_entity_poly.pdbx_seq_one_letter_code
_entity_poly.pdbx_strand_id
1 'polypeptide(L)'
;MVLSVAEDAVIAERRRQVEVEGFDDRHDDAAKSNAMALAAAVYAIPDHYRYLDCEGFGGGRGSIRRMLWPWDDGWFKPGDRRRELVKAAALIIAEIEAIDRAKK
;
A
#
# COMPACT_ATOMS: atom_id res chain seq x y z
N MET A 1 -4.73 -25.77 10.00
CA MET A 1 -3.42 -25.08 10.04
C MET A 1 -3.66 -23.75 10.75
N VAL A 2 -2.87 -23.43 11.78
CA VAL A 2 -3.01 -22.18 12.53
C VAL A 2 -2.10 -21.15 11.87
N LEU A 3 -2.66 -19.98 11.55
CA LEU A 3 -1.89 -18.87 11.02
C LEU A 3 -0.97 -18.29 12.11
N SER A 4 0.16 -17.74 11.68
CA SER A 4 1.03 -16.95 12.54
C SER A 4 0.38 -15.60 12.87
N VAL A 5 0.85 -14.98 13.96
CA VAL A 5 0.42 -13.64 14.38
C VAL A 5 0.64 -12.58 13.28
N ALA A 6 1.63 -12.78 12.40
CA ALA A 6 1.88 -11.87 11.29
C ALA A 6 0.83 -12.04 10.18
N GLU A 7 0.50 -13.29 9.81
CA GLU A 7 -0.53 -13.59 8.82
C GLU A 7 -1.91 -13.09 9.28
N ASP A 8 -2.28 -13.36 10.53
CA ASP A 8 -3.54 -12.87 11.11
C ASP A 8 -3.65 -11.33 11.06
N ALA A 9 -2.55 -10.63 11.36
CA ALA A 9 -2.53 -9.17 11.34
C ALA A 9 -2.73 -8.61 9.92
N VAL A 10 -2.14 -9.25 8.91
CA VAL A 10 -2.29 -8.84 7.50
C VAL A 10 -3.72 -9.06 7.02
N ILE A 11 -4.32 -10.21 7.34
CA ILE A 11 -5.73 -10.50 7.01
C ILE A 11 -6.66 -9.50 7.70
N ALA A 12 -6.42 -9.22 8.99
CA ALA A 12 -7.22 -8.26 9.74
C ALA A 12 -7.12 -6.84 9.17
N GLU A 13 -5.92 -6.39 8.77
CA GLU A 13 -5.76 -5.08 8.14
C GLU A 13 -6.42 -5.02 6.77
N ARG A 14 -6.34 -6.07 5.95
CA ARG A 14 -7.05 -6.12 4.67
C ARG A 14 -8.56 -5.99 4.86
N ARG A 15 -9.14 -6.70 5.85
CA ARG A 15 -10.56 -6.55 6.21
C ARG A 15 -10.87 -5.13 6.68
N ARG A 16 -10.04 -4.53 7.52
CA ARG A 16 -10.22 -3.15 7.99
C ARG A 16 -10.22 -2.14 6.84
N GLN A 17 -9.36 -2.31 5.83
CA GLN A 17 -9.36 -1.45 4.64
C GLN A 17 -10.69 -1.50 3.90
N VAL A 18 -11.27 -2.69 3.73
CA VAL A 18 -12.59 -2.86 3.12
C VAL A 18 -13.70 -2.29 4.02
N GLU A 19 -13.76 -2.70 5.28
CA GLU A 19 -14.89 -2.44 6.18
C GLU A 19 -14.92 -1.01 6.74
N VAL A 20 -13.74 -0.42 6.99
CA VAL A 20 -13.62 0.88 7.67
C VAL A 20 -13.28 2.00 6.69
N GLU A 21 -12.39 1.75 5.73
CA GLU A 21 -11.97 2.77 4.77
C GLU A 21 -12.81 2.73 3.47
N GLY A 22 -13.60 1.66 3.26
CA GLY A 22 -14.42 1.49 2.06
C GLY A 22 -13.62 1.12 0.81
N PHE A 23 -12.40 0.62 0.98
CA PHE A 23 -11.54 0.17 -0.12
C PHE A 23 -11.94 -1.25 -0.55
N ASP A 24 -13.15 -1.36 -1.12
CA ASP A 24 -13.72 -2.60 -1.61
C ASP A 24 -13.17 -3.02 -2.99
N ASP A 25 -13.63 -4.17 -3.48
CA ASP A 25 -13.21 -4.70 -4.78
C ASP A 25 -13.41 -3.69 -5.93
N ARG A 26 -14.48 -2.88 -5.90
CA ARG A 26 -14.76 -1.90 -6.94
C ARG A 26 -13.78 -0.73 -6.90
N HIS A 27 -13.43 -0.29 -5.69
CA HIS A 27 -12.38 0.71 -5.49
C HIS A 27 -11.05 0.20 -6.06
N ASP A 28 -10.65 -1.01 -5.69
CA ASP A 28 -9.36 -1.57 -6.09
C ASP A 28 -9.29 -1.87 -7.59
N ASP A 29 -10.38 -2.34 -8.20
CA ASP A 29 -10.46 -2.58 -9.66
C ASP A 29 -10.43 -1.28 -10.47
N ALA A 30 -10.89 -0.17 -9.89
CA ALA A 30 -10.83 1.15 -10.51
C ALA A 30 -9.44 1.81 -10.39
N ALA A 31 -8.59 1.31 -9.49
CA ALA A 31 -7.27 1.85 -9.27
C ALA A 31 -6.36 1.56 -10.47
N LYS A 32 -5.67 2.59 -10.96
CA LYS A 32 -4.80 2.51 -12.14
C LYS A 32 -3.34 2.40 -11.74
N SER A 33 -2.52 1.93 -12.69
CA SER A 33 -1.05 2.01 -12.60
C SER A 33 -0.44 1.33 -11.38
N ASN A 34 -0.99 0.18 -10.96
CA ASN A 34 -0.54 -0.57 -9.79
C ASN A 34 -0.55 0.26 -8.48
N ALA A 35 -1.58 1.10 -8.28
CA ALA A 35 -1.61 2.05 -7.18
C ALA A 35 -1.45 1.37 -5.80
N MET A 36 -2.10 0.22 -5.57
CA MET A 36 -1.98 -0.46 -4.27
C MET A 36 -0.55 -0.97 -4.06
N ALA A 37 0.10 -1.51 -5.10
CA ALA A 37 1.50 -1.91 -5.03
C ALA A 37 2.44 -0.71 -4.79
N LEU A 38 2.20 0.44 -5.42
CA LEU A 38 2.98 1.66 -5.21
C LEU A 38 2.84 2.18 -3.77
N ALA A 39 1.61 2.24 -3.24
CA ALA A 39 1.34 2.58 -1.85
C ALA A 39 1.97 1.56 -0.88
N ALA A 40 1.93 0.27 -1.22
CA ALA A 40 2.58 -0.78 -0.45
C ALA A 40 4.09 -0.57 -0.38
N ALA A 41 4.73 -0.21 -1.50
CA ALA A 41 6.15 0.09 -1.55
C ALA A 41 6.51 1.25 -0.62
N VAL A 42 5.70 2.31 -0.59
CA VAL A 42 5.88 3.42 0.36
C VAL A 42 5.87 2.89 1.78
N TYR A 43 4.86 2.11 2.19
CA TYR A 43 4.83 1.55 3.54
C TYR A 43 5.96 0.53 3.81
N ALA A 44 6.43 -0.22 2.80
CA ALA A 44 7.51 -1.20 2.94
C ALA A 44 8.90 -0.57 3.14
N ILE A 45 9.14 0.61 2.57
CA ILE A 45 10.40 1.34 2.76
C ILE A 45 10.48 1.86 4.21
N PRO A 46 11.63 1.77 4.91
CA PRO A 46 11.79 2.38 6.23
C PRO A 46 11.67 3.91 6.18
N ASP A 47 11.12 4.51 7.23
CA ASP A 47 10.74 5.92 7.27
C ASP A 47 11.83 6.90 6.75
N HIS A 48 13.05 6.79 7.28
CA HIS A 48 14.17 7.64 6.88
C HIS A 48 14.56 7.53 5.40
N TYR A 49 14.35 6.38 4.76
CA TYR A 49 14.60 6.22 3.32
C TYR A 49 13.51 6.85 2.45
N ARG A 50 12.26 6.96 2.93
CA ARG A 50 11.14 7.51 2.15
C ARG A 50 11.27 9.00 1.84
N TYR A 51 12.05 9.71 2.66
CA TYR A 51 12.23 11.16 2.60
C TYR A 51 13.58 11.58 2.03
N LEU A 52 14.44 10.64 1.64
CA LEU A 52 15.67 10.98 0.92
C LEU A 52 15.31 11.63 -0.40
N ASP A 53 16.02 12.71 -0.72
CA ASP A 53 15.96 13.34 -2.03
C ASP A 53 16.44 12.35 -3.08
N CYS A 54 15.60 12.11 -4.06
CA CYS A 54 15.92 11.34 -5.25
C CYS A 54 15.54 12.11 -6.51
N GLU A 55 16.27 11.83 -7.58
CA GLU A 55 15.87 12.30 -8.91
C GLU A 55 14.66 11.49 -9.37
N GLY A 56 13.56 12.19 -9.63
CA GLY A 56 12.34 11.61 -10.14
C GLY A 56 12.43 11.25 -11.62
N PHE A 57 11.55 10.35 -12.05
CA PHE A 57 11.34 10.07 -13.47
C PHE A 57 10.91 11.38 -14.17
N GLY A 58 11.80 11.99 -14.94
CA GLY A 58 11.57 13.29 -15.59
C GLY A 58 12.43 14.46 -15.09
N GLY A 59 13.41 14.21 -14.21
CA GLY A 59 14.42 15.22 -13.82
C GLY A 59 13.99 16.19 -12.72
N GLY A 60 12.80 16.02 -12.13
CA GLY A 60 12.38 16.73 -10.93
C GLY A 60 13.00 16.13 -9.66
N ARG A 61 13.29 16.95 -8.65
CA ARG A 61 13.69 16.47 -7.31
C ARG A 61 12.47 16.24 -6.44
N GLY A 62 12.46 15.13 -5.70
CA GLY A 62 11.43 14.81 -4.72
C GLY A 62 11.85 13.64 -3.86
N SER A 63 11.03 13.29 -2.88
CA SER A 63 11.30 12.10 -2.07
C SER A 63 10.68 10.85 -2.67
N ILE A 64 11.21 9.66 -2.33
CA ILE A 64 10.64 8.38 -2.77
C ILE A 64 9.14 8.29 -2.44
N ARG A 65 8.73 8.77 -1.26
CA ARG A 65 7.30 8.87 -0.89
C ARG A 65 6.50 9.65 -1.93
N ARG A 66 6.94 10.86 -2.30
CA ARG A 66 6.19 11.71 -3.24
C ARG A 66 6.11 11.09 -4.63
N MET A 67 7.10 10.30 -5.01
CA MET A 67 7.12 9.62 -6.30
C MET A 67 6.19 8.42 -6.37
N LEU A 68 6.10 7.65 -5.27
CA LEU A 68 5.38 6.38 -5.25
C LEU A 68 3.99 6.48 -4.61
N TRP A 69 3.72 7.46 -3.74
CA TRP A 69 2.41 7.56 -3.11
C TRP A 69 1.36 8.01 -4.15
N PRO A 70 0.36 7.17 -4.49
CA PRO A 70 -0.51 7.42 -5.63
C PRO A 70 -1.75 8.26 -5.29
N TRP A 71 -1.94 8.60 -4.02
CA TRP A 71 -3.16 9.24 -3.51
C TRP A 71 -2.83 10.58 -2.84
N ASP A 72 -3.87 11.29 -2.40
CA ASP A 72 -3.68 12.50 -1.62
C ASP A 72 -2.90 12.24 -0.31
N ASP A 73 -2.10 13.22 0.10
CA ASP A 73 -1.23 13.14 1.27
C ASP A 73 -2.03 12.90 2.57
N GLY A 74 -3.28 13.35 2.66
CA GLY A 74 -4.16 13.12 3.82
C GLY A 74 -4.52 11.65 4.04
N TRP A 75 -4.37 10.80 3.03
CA TRP A 75 -4.57 9.35 3.16
C TRP A 75 -3.33 8.61 3.66
N PHE A 76 -2.17 9.27 3.68
CA PHE A 76 -0.95 8.66 4.20
C PHE A 76 -0.98 8.67 5.74
N LYS A 77 -1.12 7.49 6.34
CA LYS A 77 -1.24 7.29 7.79
C LYS A 77 -0.05 6.46 8.30
N PRO A 78 1.18 7.04 8.41
CA PRO A 78 2.34 6.33 8.92
C PRO A 78 2.13 5.92 10.39
N GLY A 79 2.95 4.99 10.88
CA GLY A 79 2.82 4.45 12.23
C GLY A 79 4.08 3.73 12.67
N ASP A 80 3.95 2.80 13.62
CA ASP A 80 5.09 1.95 13.97
C ASP A 80 5.49 1.03 12.81
N ARG A 81 6.75 0.62 12.80
CA ARG A 81 7.35 -0.15 11.70
C ARG A 81 6.60 -1.46 11.40
N ARG A 82 6.08 -2.14 12.44
CA ARG A 82 5.34 -3.39 12.26
C ARG A 82 4.01 -3.12 11.58
N ARG A 83 3.27 -2.11 12.04
CA ARG A 83 1.98 -1.72 11.45
C ARG A 83 2.13 -1.27 9.99
N GLU A 84 3.19 -0.57 9.66
CA GLU A 84 3.47 -0.17 8.27
C GLU A 84 3.72 -1.39 7.38
N LEU A 85 4.50 -2.38 7.83
CA LEU A 85 4.71 -3.62 7.08
C LEU A 85 3.41 -4.42 6.90
N VAL A 86 2.56 -4.46 7.93
CA VAL A 86 1.23 -5.08 7.84
C VAL A 86 0.36 -4.38 6.80
N LYS A 87 0.33 -3.05 6.77
CA LYS A 87 -0.37 -2.27 5.73
C LYS A 87 0.18 -2.56 4.34
N ALA A 88 1.51 -2.60 4.19
CA ALA A 88 2.15 -2.90 2.92
C ALA A 88 1.73 -4.27 2.39
N ALA A 89 1.78 -5.31 3.24
CA ALA A 89 1.34 -6.65 2.85
C ALA A 89 -0.16 -6.72 2.52
N ALA A 90 -1.02 -6.04 3.29
CA ALA A 90 -2.45 -5.98 3.00
C ALA A 90 -2.74 -5.28 1.65
N LEU A 91 -2.01 -4.22 1.32
CA LEU A 91 -2.11 -3.55 0.02
C LEU A 91 -1.60 -4.41 -1.14
N ILE A 92 -0.56 -5.23 -0.93
CA ILE A 92 -0.11 -6.21 -1.93
C ILE A 92 -1.18 -7.25 -2.19
N ILE A 93 -1.87 -7.74 -1.15
CA ILE A 93 -3.02 -8.64 -1.31
C ILE A 93 -4.11 -7.97 -2.14
N ALA A 94 -4.45 -6.71 -1.83
CA ALA A 94 -5.46 -5.96 -2.58
C ALA A 94 -5.13 -5.84 -4.08
N GLU A 95 -3.85 -5.56 -4.42
CA GLU A 95 -3.39 -5.52 -5.82
C GLU A 95 -3.50 -6.89 -6.51
N ILE A 96 -3.09 -7.97 -5.83
CA ILE A 96 -3.18 -9.33 -6.37
C ILE A 96 -4.64 -9.72 -6.60
N GLU A 97 -5.53 -9.41 -5.66
CA GLU A 97 -6.98 -9.65 -5.78
C GLU A 97 -7.56 -8.93 -7.02
N ALA A 98 -7.18 -7.68 -7.26
CA ALA A 98 -7.60 -6.92 -8.44
C ALA A 98 -7.07 -7.55 -9.75
N ILE A 99 -5.81 -7.96 -9.78
CA ILE A 99 -5.22 -8.67 -10.93
C ILE A 99 -5.94 -10.00 -11.20
N ASP A 100 -6.25 -10.76 -10.15
CA ASP A 100 -6.91 -12.05 -10.26
C ASP A 100 -8.37 -11.90 -10.72
N ARG A 101 -9.06 -10.82 -10.31
CA ARG A 101 -10.39 -10.47 -10.84
C ARG A 101 -10.33 -10.06 -12.32
N ALA A 102 -9.35 -9.26 -12.72
CA ALA A 102 -9.22 -8.79 -14.11
C ALA A 102 -8.91 -9.90 -15.13
N LYS A 103 -8.41 -11.06 -14.68
CA LYS A 103 -8.15 -12.24 -15.53
C LYS A 103 -9.36 -13.13 -15.76
N LYS A 104 -10.48 -12.89 -15.07
CA LYS A 104 -11.75 -13.63 -15.23
C LYS A 104 -12.60 -13.01 -16.32
#